data_AF-A0A4Q7DN06-F1
#
_entry.id   AF-A0A4Q7DN06-F1
#
_cell.length_a   1.000
_cell.length_b   1.000
_cell.length_c   1.000
_cell.angle_alpha   90.00
_cell.angle_beta   90.00
_cell.angle_gamma   90.00
#
_symmetry.space_group_name_H-M   'P 1'
#
loop_
_entity.id
_entity.type
_entity.pdbx_description
1 polymer ?
#
loop_
_entity_poly.entity_id
_entity_poly.type
_entity_poly.pdbx_seq_one_letter_code
_entity_poly.pdbx_strand_id
1 'polypeptide(L)'
;MKKGIFIPFLLRSGAILQRNIENLFWGYTSPRTEISLSFEKFRETAKSNDEGYFSFSLPAHRGSEDLDFTLWTDEEIMTLKNIAFGDLFLLGGQSNMQLGMGRLKTLYSDELENANNIKIRFFQVPQQPEFNAPRTELYSGKWKYAIGADLEELSGIGYFFAKRHYEKVEVPVGLISTAVGGTPINSWLSEQSLKTLNLLPENFESLKNDDYIEVSQELDDDYQAQYLKKLDETDKGLKENYQTAEFDDNLWKEVPLNQEWQDLYRYPGVIWLRKRLKIPIEWIGEKAKFRLGTFSDADEIFVNGKKVGSTDYKYPPRNYPIEKLSEAITIAIRLKIFNFPGGIRADKDHLIIVGDKEMDLNQAGLWKIKRSNWMPEKKEQFFIQYKETGLFNGMIAPLKNLKFSAILWYQGESDAWHPQAYGLRFCKLIKEWRNLFKQNELPFLYVQLPNCGTEIGALWSEIRVEQEKALSLAHTAMVVSLGYGEDNDLHPLNKKGLADELYGSYEKLEFFPTGYCTGPRPRKLQYSKENKEIHVSFQTYGESLSVEKNGYFEILTEGRKTKVKEYQVIDNDNLRIRLPDDTVVVNGERWLSYNWSNTPVPFIKNKIGTAAVPFKIKF
;
A
#
# COMPACT_ATOMS: atom_id res chain seq x y z
N MET A 1 10.16 -36.65 9.16
CA MET A 1 11.20 -36.35 10.18
C MET A 1 12.42 -35.80 9.45
N LYS A 2 12.91 -34.61 9.83
CA LYS A 2 14.10 -34.02 9.23
C LYS A 2 15.32 -34.79 9.75
N LYS A 3 16.11 -35.37 8.83
CA LYS A 3 17.45 -35.86 9.16
C LYS A 3 18.38 -34.64 9.06
N GLY A 4 18.97 -34.23 10.19
CA GLY A 4 19.87 -33.08 10.27
C GLY A 4 19.26 -31.81 10.88
N ILE A 5 20.14 -30.86 11.19
CA ILE A 5 19.81 -29.57 11.80
C ILE A 5 19.04 -28.71 10.80
N PHE A 6 17.84 -28.28 11.20
CA PHE A 6 17.05 -27.30 10.49
C PHE A 6 16.84 -26.07 11.35
N ILE A 7 17.26 -24.92 10.83
CA ILE A 7 16.96 -23.61 11.39
C ILE A 7 15.89 -22.91 10.53
N PRO A 8 14.85 -22.31 11.14
CA PRO A 8 13.87 -21.46 10.47
C PRO A 8 14.54 -20.42 9.59
N PHE A 9 13.99 -20.14 8.40
CA PHE A 9 14.59 -19.21 7.44
C PHE A 9 14.80 -17.80 8.01
N LEU A 10 13.95 -17.39 8.96
CA LEU A 10 14.03 -16.12 9.67
C LEU A 10 15.30 -15.97 10.52
N LEU A 11 15.88 -17.09 10.97
CA LEU A 11 17.04 -17.12 11.86
C LEU A 11 18.35 -17.47 11.14
N ARG A 12 18.33 -17.63 9.82
CA ARG A 12 19.51 -18.04 9.03
C ARG A 12 20.46 -16.87 8.77
N SER A 13 21.59 -17.17 8.13
CA SER A 13 22.63 -16.20 7.80
C SER A 13 22.07 -14.87 7.26
N GLY A 14 22.60 -13.77 7.78
CA GLY A 14 22.13 -12.41 7.51
C GLY A 14 21.00 -11.92 8.43
N ALA A 15 20.43 -12.77 9.28
CA ALA A 15 19.35 -12.39 10.17
C ALA A 15 19.70 -11.26 11.14
N ILE A 16 18.67 -10.49 11.50
CA ILE A 16 18.72 -9.49 12.56
C ILE A 16 17.75 -9.90 13.66
N LEU A 17 18.26 -10.04 14.89
CA LEU A 17 17.49 -10.29 16.11
C LEU A 17 17.33 -8.98 16.88
N GLN A 18 16.25 -8.85 17.65
CA GLN A 18 15.98 -7.60 18.37
C GLN A 18 17.01 -7.40 19.50
N ARG A 19 17.73 -6.28 19.49
CA ARG A 19 18.67 -5.93 20.56
C ARG A 19 17.94 -5.57 21.86
N ASN A 20 18.69 -5.60 22.96
CA ASN A 20 18.31 -5.17 24.32
C ASN A 20 17.10 -5.93 24.91
N ILE A 21 16.76 -7.10 24.36
CA ILE A 21 15.73 -7.99 24.86
C ILE A 21 16.19 -9.45 24.71
N GLU A 22 15.67 -10.33 25.56
CA GLU A 22 15.83 -11.77 25.38
C GLU A 22 15.17 -12.21 24.06
N ASN A 23 15.89 -13.03 23.28
CA ASN A 23 15.39 -13.59 22.02
C ASN A 23 15.31 -15.10 22.12
N LEU A 24 14.35 -15.70 21.39
CA LEU A 24 14.31 -17.14 21.22
C LEU A 24 15.06 -17.51 19.93
N PHE A 25 15.98 -18.46 20.02
CA PHE A 25 16.57 -19.12 18.85
C PHE A 25 16.10 -20.57 18.84
N TRP A 26 15.46 -21.02 17.75
CA TRP A 26 14.84 -22.35 17.72
C TRP A 26 15.12 -23.08 16.42
N GLY A 27 14.85 -24.37 16.43
CA GLY A 27 15.02 -25.21 15.26
C GLY A 27 14.54 -26.64 15.49
N TYR A 28 14.86 -27.49 14.52
CA TYR A 28 14.50 -28.90 14.52
C TYR A 28 15.71 -29.74 14.19
N THR A 29 15.88 -30.88 14.85
CA THR A 29 16.88 -31.91 14.55
C THR A 29 16.26 -33.29 14.79
N SER A 30 17.07 -34.35 14.79
CA SER A 30 16.61 -35.68 15.20
C SER A 30 15.99 -35.65 16.61
N PRO A 31 14.94 -36.46 16.90
CA PRO A 31 14.33 -36.49 18.22
C PRO A 31 15.29 -36.89 19.33
N ARG A 32 15.16 -36.25 20.51
CA ARG A 32 15.96 -36.54 21.72
C ARG A 32 17.48 -36.39 21.51
N THR A 33 17.90 -35.59 20.55
CA THR A 33 19.31 -35.32 20.24
C THR A 33 19.80 -34.10 21.02
N GLU A 34 21.00 -34.20 21.58
CA GLU A 34 21.69 -33.05 22.15
C GLU A 34 22.22 -32.16 21.04
N ILE A 35 21.98 -30.86 21.18
CA ILE A 35 22.42 -29.84 20.24
C ILE A 35 22.97 -28.66 21.04
N SER A 36 24.11 -28.14 20.59
CA SER A 36 24.73 -26.97 21.20
C SER A 36 24.75 -25.80 20.24
N LEU A 37 24.71 -24.60 20.80
CA LEU A 37 24.84 -23.33 20.08
C LEU A 37 25.94 -22.51 20.74
N SER A 38 26.81 -21.90 19.95
CA SER A 38 27.77 -20.90 20.43
C SER A 38 27.88 -19.69 19.51
N PHE A 39 28.06 -18.52 20.10
CA PHE A 39 28.52 -17.30 19.44
C PHE A 39 29.21 -16.42 20.50
N GLU A 40 30.27 -15.70 20.13
CA GLU A 40 31.10 -14.93 21.08
C GLU A 40 31.45 -15.74 22.35
N LYS A 41 30.94 -15.32 23.52
CA LYS A 41 31.08 -15.98 24.83
C LYS A 41 29.86 -16.81 25.22
N PHE A 42 28.75 -16.71 24.47
CA PHE A 42 27.56 -17.50 24.71
C PHE A 42 27.80 -18.94 24.23
N ARG A 43 27.49 -19.90 25.08
CA ARG A 43 27.49 -21.32 24.75
C ARG A 43 26.47 -22.04 25.59
N GLU A 44 25.52 -22.69 24.94
CA GLU A 44 24.45 -23.44 25.60
C GLU A 44 24.20 -24.76 24.88
N THR A 45 23.72 -25.75 25.62
CA THR A 45 23.33 -27.07 25.10
C THR A 45 21.88 -27.34 25.48
N ALA A 46 21.09 -27.77 24.50
CA ALA A 46 19.70 -28.16 24.66
C ALA A 46 19.50 -29.58 24.13
N LYS A 47 18.39 -30.20 24.50
CA LYS A 47 17.96 -31.50 23.97
C LYS A 47 16.65 -31.33 23.21
N SER A 48 16.59 -31.83 21.98
CA SER A 48 15.36 -31.78 21.19
C SER A 48 14.27 -32.68 21.80
N ASN A 49 13.01 -32.31 21.59
CA ASN A 49 11.86 -33.10 22.05
C ASN A 49 11.56 -34.30 21.12
N ASP A 50 10.45 -35.00 21.37
CA ASP A 50 10.02 -36.17 20.57
C ASP A 50 9.69 -35.83 19.11
N GLU A 51 9.39 -34.56 18.81
CA GLU A 51 9.15 -34.05 17.46
C GLU A 51 10.42 -33.45 16.83
N GLY A 52 11.55 -33.46 17.56
CA GLY A 52 12.83 -32.90 17.13
C GLY A 52 12.99 -31.40 17.37
N TYR A 53 12.00 -30.70 17.95
CA TYR A 53 12.09 -29.27 18.26
C TYR A 53 13.09 -29.00 19.39
N PHE A 54 13.92 -27.98 19.23
CA PHE A 54 14.80 -27.44 20.27
C PHE A 54 14.73 -25.90 20.27
N SER A 55 15.13 -25.30 21.39
CA SER A 55 15.29 -23.85 21.47
C SER A 55 16.31 -23.43 22.52
N PHE A 56 16.94 -22.28 22.30
CA PHE A 56 17.84 -21.59 23.21
C PHE A 56 17.24 -20.23 23.56
N SER A 57 17.30 -19.87 24.85
CA SER A 57 17.02 -18.50 25.28
C SER A 57 18.31 -17.69 25.14
N LEU A 58 18.31 -16.72 24.23
CA LEU A 58 19.44 -15.84 24.01
C LEU A 58 19.31 -14.64 24.95
N PRO A 59 20.31 -14.37 25.82
CA PRO A 59 20.26 -13.22 26.72
C PRO A 59 20.18 -11.91 25.92
N ALA A 60 19.66 -10.86 26.57
CA ALA A 60 19.63 -9.54 25.97
C ALA A 60 21.03 -9.11 25.50
N HIS A 61 21.13 -8.78 24.21
CA HIS A 61 22.38 -8.41 23.58
C HIS A 61 22.31 -6.97 23.09
N ARG A 62 23.39 -6.20 23.27
CA ARG A 62 23.48 -4.84 22.71
C ARG A 62 23.55 -4.90 21.19
N GLY A 63 23.43 -3.74 20.53
CA GLY A 63 23.62 -3.66 19.09
C GLY A 63 24.97 -4.25 18.68
N SER A 64 24.97 -5.21 17.74
CA SER A 64 26.17 -5.88 17.25
C SER A 64 25.95 -6.42 15.84
N GLU A 65 27.05 -6.73 15.17
CA GLU A 65 27.07 -7.15 13.79
C GLU A 65 28.10 -8.26 13.56
N ASP A 66 27.96 -8.92 12.41
CA ASP A 66 28.91 -9.91 11.90
C ASP A 66 29.22 -11.06 12.89
N LEU A 67 28.18 -11.52 13.60
CA LEU A 67 28.26 -12.68 14.48
C LEU A 67 28.03 -13.97 13.72
N ASP A 68 28.89 -14.95 13.96
CA ASP A 68 28.71 -16.31 13.46
C ASP A 68 28.13 -17.19 14.58
N PHE A 69 26.98 -17.81 14.30
CA PHE A 69 26.34 -18.77 15.19
C PHE A 69 26.72 -20.17 14.73
N THR A 70 27.46 -20.91 15.56
CA THR A 70 27.81 -22.30 15.27
C THR A 70 26.92 -23.22 16.09
N LEU A 71 26.21 -24.11 15.41
CA LEU A 71 25.42 -25.18 15.99
C LEU A 71 26.06 -26.52 15.69
N TRP A 72 25.99 -27.45 16.65
CA TRP A 72 26.48 -28.80 16.43
C TRP A 72 25.72 -29.85 17.24
N THR A 73 25.62 -31.02 16.64
CA THR A 73 25.30 -32.31 17.27
C THR A 73 26.55 -33.21 17.16
N ASP A 74 26.44 -34.47 17.61
CA ASP A 74 27.51 -35.46 17.39
C ASP A 74 27.70 -35.82 15.90
N GLU A 75 26.69 -35.58 15.06
CA GLU A 75 26.69 -36.00 13.64
C GLU A 75 26.90 -34.84 12.65
N GLU A 76 26.57 -33.60 13.05
CA GLU A 76 26.52 -32.46 12.12
C GLU A 76 26.95 -31.16 12.79
N ILE A 77 27.62 -30.29 12.02
CA ILE A 77 27.93 -28.91 12.40
C ILE A 77 27.32 -27.97 11.35
N MET A 78 26.62 -26.93 11.79
CA MET A 78 26.07 -25.85 10.97
C MET A 78 26.61 -24.51 11.45
N THR A 79 27.02 -23.63 10.54
CA THR A 79 27.38 -22.24 10.87
C THR A 79 26.49 -21.27 10.12
N LEU A 80 25.83 -20.38 10.85
CA LEU A 80 25.04 -19.28 10.34
C LEU A 80 25.86 -18.01 10.45
N LYS A 81 26.03 -17.30 9.34
CA LYS A 81 26.95 -16.18 9.23
C LYS A 81 26.25 -14.84 9.27
N ASN A 82 26.96 -13.81 9.71
CA ASN A 82 26.48 -12.43 9.68
C ASN A 82 25.15 -12.24 10.42
N ILE A 83 24.95 -12.93 11.55
CA ILE A 83 23.84 -12.65 12.45
C ILE A 83 24.14 -11.32 13.17
N ALA A 84 23.13 -10.49 13.35
CA ALA A 84 23.26 -9.21 14.02
C ALA A 84 22.17 -9.04 15.10
N PHE A 85 22.48 -8.27 16.13
CA PHE A 85 21.47 -7.75 17.06
C PHE A 85 21.23 -6.29 16.74
N GLY A 86 19.98 -5.95 16.40
CA GLY A 86 19.60 -4.65 15.87
C GLY A 86 18.14 -4.32 16.17
N ASP A 87 17.59 -3.30 15.54
CA ASP A 87 16.18 -2.95 15.66
C ASP A 87 15.38 -3.61 14.53
N LEU A 88 14.42 -4.47 14.91
CA LEU A 88 13.63 -5.27 13.98
C LEU A 88 12.21 -4.69 13.83
N PHE A 89 11.79 -4.42 12.60
CA PHE A 89 10.47 -3.86 12.29
C PHE A 89 9.65 -4.80 11.42
N LEU A 90 8.35 -4.90 11.69
CA LEU A 90 7.40 -5.67 10.89
C LEU A 90 6.60 -4.73 9.98
N LEU A 91 6.61 -5.00 8.67
CA LEU A 91 5.87 -4.23 7.66
C LEU A 91 4.63 -5.00 7.22
N GLY A 92 3.44 -4.51 7.57
CA GLY A 92 2.16 -5.14 7.25
C GLY A 92 1.22 -4.24 6.46
N GLY A 93 0.17 -4.83 5.90
CA GLY A 93 -0.87 -4.15 5.14
C GLY A 93 -0.88 -4.57 3.69
N GLN A 94 -1.16 -3.62 2.79
CA GLN A 94 -1.38 -3.92 1.37
C GLN A 94 -0.41 -3.19 0.43
N SER A 95 -0.83 -2.92 -0.81
CA SER A 95 0.01 -2.46 -1.92
C SER A 95 0.83 -1.22 -1.59
N ASN A 96 0.30 -0.27 -0.82
CA ASN A 96 1.05 0.92 -0.43
C ASN A 96 2.22 0.66 0.53
N MET A 97 2.12 -0.36 1.39
CA MET A 97 3.26 -0.86 2.18
C MET A 97 4.15 -1.80 1.34
N GLN A 98 3.57 -2.61 0.45
CA GLN A 98 4.31 -3.60 -0.34
C GLN A 98 5.16 -2.97 -1.46
N LEU A 99 4.74 -1.83 -2.01
CA LEU A 99 5.33 -1.21 -3.21
C LEU A 99 6.84 -1.01 -3.03
N GLY A 100 7.62 -1.74 -3.83
CA GLY A 100 9.09 -1.75 -3.76
C GLY A 100 9.73 -0.51 -4.37
N MET A 101 10.98 -0.21 -3.98
CA MET A 101 11.74 0.94 -4.49
C MET A 101 11.88 0.96 -6.02
N GLY A 102 11.86 -0.21 -6.69
CA GLY A 102 11.90 -0.29 -8.16
C GLY A 102 10.74 0.44 -8.83
N ARG A 103 9.55 0.44 -8.21
CA ARG A 103 8.37 1.20 -8.68
C ARG A 103 8.53 2.71 -8.51
N LEU A 104 9.49 3.16 -7.72
CA LEU A 104 9.76 4.57 -7.45
C LEU A 104 10.99 5.10 -8.19
N LYS A 105 11.61 4.30 -9.07
CA LYS A 105 12.83 4.65 -9.79
C LYS A 105 12.75 5.97 -10.57
N THR A 106 11.56 6.31 -11.08
CA THR A 106 11.34 7.59 -11.76
C THR A 106 11.55 8.81 -10.85
N LEU A 107 11.25 8.69 -9.56
CA LEU A 107 11.36 9.76 -8.58
C LEU A 107 12.64 9.69 -7.74
N TYR A 108 13.18 8.47 -7.52
CA TYR A 108 14.34 8.22 -6.67
C TYR A 108 15.42 7.37 -7.37
N SER A 109 15.75 7.69 -8.63
CA SER A 109 16.83 7.02 -9.37
C SER A 109 18.16 7.06 -8.61
N ASP A 110 18.51 8.24 -8.10
CA ASP A 110 19.79 8.46 -7.42
C ASP A 110 19.89 7.65 -6.12
N GLU A 111 18.76 7.44 -5.45
CA GLU A 111 18.71 6.63 -4.23
C GLU A 111 18.97 5.15 -4.55
N LEU A 112 18.37 4.62 -5.61
CA LEU A 112 18.60 3.25 -6.07
C LEU A 112 20.05 3.03 -6.54
N GLU A 113 20.64 4.01 -7.22
CA GLU A 113 21.98 3.91 -7.78
C GLU A 113 23.09 3.99 -6.71
N ASN A 114 22.86 4.77 -5.65
CA ASN A 114 23.90 5.08 -4.66
C ASN A 114 23.74 4.35 -3.31
N ALA A 115 22.64 3.62 -3.09
CA ALA A 115 22.42 2.88 -1.85
C ALA A 115 23.50 1.80 -1.62
N ASN A 116 24.28 1.97 -0.55
CA ASN A 116 25.41 1.09 -0.19
C ASN A 116 25.41 0.64 1.30
N ASN A 117 24.34 0.93 2.04
CA ASN A 117 24.24 0.58 3.45
C ASN A 117 23.83 -0.89 3.68
N ILE A 118 24.82 -1.76 3.90
CA ILE A 118 24.61 -3.19 4.22
C ILE A 118 24.06 -3.47 5.62
N LYS A 119 23.96 -2.44 6.48
CA LYS A 119 23.42 -2.58 7.84
C LYS A 119 21.90 -2.55 7.87
N ILE A 120 21.26 -2.21 6.75
CA ILE A 120 19.82 -2.37 6.55
C ILE A 120 19.58 -3.66 5.78
N ARG A 121 18.82 -4.57 6.39
CA ARG A 121 18.51 -5.89 5.84
C ARG A 121 17.02 -6.15 5.89
N PHE A 122 16.54 -6.99 4.99
CA PHE A 122 15.13 -7.32 4.94
C PHE A 122 14.87 -8.79 4.60
N PHE A 123 13.72 -9.27 5.05
CA PHE A 123 13.20 -10.60 4.75
C PHE A 123 11.79 -10.45 4.18
N GLN A 124 11.60 -10.88 2.92
CA GLN A 124 10.28 -10.92 2.31
C GLN A 124 9.60 -12.25 2.68
N VAL A 125 8.52 -12.18 3.46
CA VAL A 125 7.75 -13.38 3.82
C VAL A 125 7.03 -13.90 2.57
N PRO A 126 7.15 -15.20 2.24
CA PRO A 126 6.43 -15.79 1.12
C PRO A 126 4.92 -15.62 1.26
N GLN A 127 4.26 -15.22 0.18
CA GLN A 127 2.79 -15.04 0.15
C GLN A 127 2.11 -16.39 0.00
N GLN A 128 1.90 -17.06 1.15
CA GLN A 128 1.31 -18.38 1.20
C GLN A 128 0.17 -18.39 2.21
N PRO A 129 -1.07 -18.12 1.78
CA PRO A 129 -2.24 -18.24 2.64
C PRO A 129 -2.40 -19.66 3.20
N GLU A 130 -2.93 -19.78 4.40
CA GLU A 130 -3.21 -21.05 5.06
C GLU A 130 -4.56 -21.01 5.80
N PHE A 131 -5.44 -21.97 5.55
CA PHE A 131 -6.81 -21.95 6.08
C PHE A 131 -7.06 -23.04 7.13
N ASN A 132 -6.25 -24.11 7.16
CA ASN A 132 -6.45 -25.23 8.08
C ASN A 132 -6.04 -24.88 9.51
N ALA A 133 -4.81 -24.38 9.68
CA ALA A 133 -4.28 -24.02 10.99
C ALA A 133 -3.13 -23.00 10.86
N PRO A 134 -2.86 -22.18 11.90
CA PRO A 134 -1.71 -21.28 11.88
C PRO A 134 -0.40 -22.05 11.67
N ARG A 135 0.40 -21.63 10.69
CA ARG A 135 1.70 -22.25 10.42
C ARG A 135 2.66 -21.97 11.57
N THR A 136 3.49 -22.95 11.86
CA THR A 136 4.58 -22.80 12.84
C THR A 136 5.84 -22.25 12.22
N GLU A 137 6.06 -22.50 10.92
CA GLU A 137 7.29 -22.15 10.20
C GLU A 137 7.02 -21.67 8.77
N LEU A 138 7.95 -20.88 8.24
CA LEU A 138 7.99 -20.53 6.82
C LEU A 138 8.66 -21.63 6.00
N TYR A 139 8.22 -21.81 4.75
CA TYR A 139 8.72 -22.86 3.85
C TYR A 139 9.94 -22.41 3.04
N SER A 140 10.14 -21.10 2.91
CA SER A 140 11.25 -20.52 2.16
C SER A 140 11.53 -19.08 2.62
N GLY A 141 12.53 -18.46 2.00
CA GLY A 141 12.91 -17.08 2.21
C GLY A 141 14.38 -16.94 2.60
N LYS A 142 14.91 -15.74 2.46
CA LYS A 142 16.29 -15.40 2.81
C LYS A 142 16.38 -13.93 3.19
N TRP A 143 17.32 -13.61 4.05
CA TRP A 143 17.70 -12.22 4.32
C TRP A 143 18.45 -11.64 3.11
N LYS A 144 18.06 -10.42 2.75
CA LYS A 144 18.64 -9.60 1.68
C LYS A 144 19.14 -8.29 2.25
N TYR A 145 20.02 -7.61 1.51
CA TYR A 145 20.55 -6.30 1.89
C TYR A 145 19.84 -5.20 1.11
N ALA A 146 19.63 -4.04 1.73
CA ALA A 146 18.94 -2.90 1.09
C ALA A 146 19.86 -2.11 0.13
N ILE A 147 20.53 -2.81 -0.78
CA ILE A 147 21.48 -2.26 -1.77
C ILE A 147 21.33 -2.94 -3.12
N GLY A 148 21.77 -2.29 -4.19
CA GLY A 148 21.82 -2.86 -5.54
C GLY A 148 20.46 -3.41 -6.00
N ALA A 149 20.47 -4.54 -6.70
CA ALA A 149 19.24 -5.15 -7.25
C ALA A 149 18.25 -5.60 -6.17
N ASP A 150 18.71 -6.01 -4.98
CA ASP A 150 17.82 -6.42 -3.89
C ASP A 150 16.98 -5.24 -3.37
N LEU A 151 17.51 -4.02 -3.41
CA LEU A 151 16.78 -2.82 -2.98
C LEU A 151 15.50 -2.59 -3.78
N GLU A 152 15.47 -2.94 -5.08
CA GLU A 152 14.29 -2.72 -5.93
C GLU A 152 13.03 -3.42 -5.41
N GLU A 153 13.19 -4.54 -4.71
CA GLU A 153 12.10 -5.32 -4.13
C GLU A 153 11.65 -4.82 -2.75
N LEU A 154 12.50 -4.08 -2.03
CA LEU A 154 12.21 -3.62 -0.68
C LEU A 154 11.15 -2.52 -0.70
N SER A 155 10.13 -2.65 0.16
CA SER A 155 9.13 -1.61 0.45
C SER A 155 9.75 -0.22 0.50
N GLY A 156 9.26 0.71 -0.32
CA GLY A 156 9.78 2.08 -0.35
C GLY A 156 9.61 2.80 0.99
N ILE A 157 8.47 2.61 1.66
CA ILE A 157 8.23 3.17 3.00
C ILE A 157 9.18 2.51 4.01
N GLY A 158 9.29 1.19 3.98
CA GLY A 158 10.19 0.44 4.87
C GLY A 158 11.66 0.87 4.71
N TYR A 159 12.11 1.04 3.47
CA TYR A 159 13.47 1.48 3.16
C TYR A 159 13.78 2.86 3.72
N PHE A 160 12.97 3.87 3.39
CA PHE A 160 13.21 5.24 3.85
C PHE A 160 13.10 5.35 5.38
N PHE A 161 12.16 4.62 6.00
CA PHE A 161 12.05 4.55 7.46
C PHE A 161 13.32 3.95 8.09
N ALA A 162 13.79 2.80 7.57
CA ALA A 162 14.98 2.14 8.08
C ALA A 162 16.25 2.97 7.87
N LYS A 163 16.36 3.66 6.73
CA LYS A 163 17.45 4.58 6.45
C LYS A 163 17.48 5.72 7.47
N ARG A 164 16.34 6.38 7.70
CA ARG A 164 16.22 7.46 8.69
C ARG A 164 16.53 6.99 10.11
N HIS A 165 16.04 5.80 10.49
CA HIS A 165 16.34 5.19 11.78
C HIS A 165 17.83 4.90 11.94
N TYR A 166 18.45 4.28 10.92
CA TYR A 166 19.89 3.98 10.94
C TYR A 166 20.74 5.24 11.06
N GLU A 167 20.44 6.29 10.29
CA GLU A 167 21.17 7.58 10.34
C GLU A 167 21.18 8.21 11.75
N LYS A 168 20.17 7.91 12.57
CA LYS A 168 20.07 8.46 13.93
C LYS A 168 20.63 7.53 15.01
N VAL A 169 20.42 6.23 14.85
CA VAL A 169 20.66 5.24 15.92
C VAL A 169 21.94 4.42 15.68
N GLU A 170 22.40 4.35 14.44
CA GLU A 170 23.64 3.67 14.01
C GLU A 170 23.74 2.20 14.46
N VAL A 171 22.61 1.48 14.43
CA VAL A 171 22.56 0.03 14.68
C VAL A 171 21.91 -0.71 13.51
N PRO A 172 22.26 -1.99 13.28
CA PRO A 172 21.62 -2.77 12.22
C PRO A 172 20.10 -2.71 12.28
N VAL A 173 19.46 -2.55 11.11
CA VAL A 173 18.01 -2.44 10.99
C VAL A 173 17.48 -3.60 10.17
N GLY A 174 16.58 -4.37 10.75
CA GLY A 174 15.91 -5.49 10.08
C GLY A 174 14.48 -5.14 9.72
N LEU A 175 14.05 -5.48 8.52
CA LEU A 175 12.68 -5.33 8.05
C LEU A 175 12.10 -6.70 7.69
N ILE A 176 11.03 -7.12 8.34
CA ILE A 176 10.25 -8.30 7.91
C ILE A 176 9.04 -7.79 7.15
N SER A 177 8.99 -8.08 5.86
CA SER A 177 7.93 -7.61 4.96
C SER A 177 6.87 -8.69 4.80
N THR A 178 5.67 -8.43 5.31
CA THR A 178 4.50 -9.30 5.14
C THR A 178 3.43 -8.68 4.26
N ALA A 179 3.53 -7.41 3.87
CA ALA A 179 2.46 -6.72 3.13
C ALA A 179 2.12 -7.38 1.78
N VAL A 180 0.81 -7.45 1.45
CA VAL A 180 0.28 -8.08 0.23
C VAL A 180 -0.78 -7.21 -0.42
N GLY A 181 -0.56 -6.83 -1.68
CA GLY A 181 -1.44 -5.95 -2.45
C GLY A 181 -2.88 -6.44 -2.53
N GLY A 182 -3.83 -5.51 -2.41
CA GLY A 182 -5.26 -5.77 -2.59
C GLY A 182 -5.96 -6.51 -1.44
N THR A 183 -5.26 -6.86 -0.36
CA THR A 183 -5.87 -7.65 0.72
C THR A 183 -6.76 -6.80 1.64
N PRO A 184 -7.98 -7.25 1.94
CA PRO A 184 -8.80 -6.65 2.99
C PRO A 184 -8.26 -7.01 4.38
N ILE A 185 -8.69 -6.27 5.41
CA ILE A 185 -8.23 -6.49 6.78
C ILE A 185 -8.57 -7.89 7.32
N ASN A 186 -9.64 -8.53 6.82
CA ASN A 186 -10.07 -9.84 7.29
C ASN A 186 -9.08 -10.97 6.93
N SER A 187 -8.23 -10.79 5.93
CA SER A 187 -7.16 -11.74 5.60
C SER A 187 -6.09 -11.83 6.70
N TRP A 188 -6.01 -10.80 7.56
CA TRP A 188 -4.97 -10.61 8.59
C TRP A 188 -5.43 -10.90 10.02
N LEU A 189 -6.68 -11.32 10.19
CA LEU A 189 -7.26 -11.72 11.48
C LEU A 189 -7.35 -13.24 11.57
N SER A 190 -7.18 -13.81 12.76
CA SER A 190 -7.42 -15.25 12.94
C SER A 190 -8.90 -15.64 12.75
N GLU A 191 -9.15 -16.93 12.48
CA GLU A 191 -10.50 -17.51 12.45
C GLU A 191 -11.25 -17.20 13.75
N GLN A 192 -10.59 -17.33 14.90
CA GLN A 192 -11.18 -17.06 16.21
C GLN A 192 -11.57 -15.59 16.37
N SER A 193 -10.74 -14.68 15.86
CA SER A 193 -11.01 -13.25 15.88
C SER A 193 -12.21 -12.89 15.01
N LEU A 194 -12.32 -13.47 13.81
CA LEU A 194 -13.46 -13.27 12.93
C LEU A 194 -14.75 -13.88 13.50
N LYS A 195 -14.69 -15.07 14.11
CA LYS A 195 -15.82 -15.66 14.85
C LYS A 195 -16.31 -14.74 15.97
N THR A 196 -15.40 -14.19 16.76
CA THR A 196 -15.74 -13.27 17.87
C THR A 196 -16.41 -11.99 17.36
N LEU A 197 -16.08 -11.55 16.15
CA LEU A 197 -16.67 -10.38 15.51
C LEU A 197 -17.95 -10.68 14.72
N ASN A 198 -18.36 -11.95 14.62
CA ASN A 198 -19.43 -12.42 13.71
C ASN A 198 -19.17 -12.05 12.24
N LEU A 199 -17.92 -12.18 11.79
CA LEU A 199 -17.47 -11.82 10.43
C LEU A 199 -16.86 -13.00 9.67
N LEU A 200 -16.98 -14.23 10.20
CA LEU A 200 -16.54 -15.41 9.47
C LEU A 200 -17.59 -15.78 8.41
N PRO A 201 -17.22 -15.89 7.12
CA PRO A 201 -18.17 -16.26 6.07
C PRO A 201 -18.74 -17.66 6.26
N GLU A 202 -19.98 -17.89 5.82
CA GLU A 202 -20.62 -19.22 5.87
C GLU A 202 -19.83 -20.28 5.05
N ASN A 203 -19.23 -19.87 3.94
CA ASN A 203 -18.42 -20.74 3.08
C ASN A 203 -16.95 -20.85 3.49
N PHE A 204 -16.56 -20.32 4.66
CA PHE A 204 -15.16 -20.37 5.11
C PHE A 204 -14.62 -21.80 5.22
N GLU A 205 -15.45 -22.76 5.65
CA GLU A 205 -15.03 -24.16 5.77
C GLU A 205 -14.63 -24.78 4.42
N SER A 206 -15.16 -24.28 3.29
CA SER A 206 -14.73 -24.73 1.96
C SER A 206 -13.26 -24.36 1.69
N LEU A 207 -12.77 -23.25 2.25
CA LEU A 207 -11.37 -22.84 2.10
C LEU A 207 -10.38 -23.75 2.83
N LYS A 208 -10.84 -24.63 3.74
CA LYS A 208 -9.97 -25.62 4.40
C LYS A 208 -9.72 -26.85 3.53
N ASN A 209 -10.45 -26.99 2.42
CA ASN A 209 -10.26 -28.07 1.47
C ASN A 209 -9.34 -27.61 0.32
N ASP A 210 -8.15 -28.20 0.24
CA ASP A 210 -7.16 -27.88 -0.79
C ASP A 210 -7.71 -28.15 -2.21
N ASP A 211 -8.50 -29.23 -2.41
CA ASP A 211 -9.13 -29.54 -3.70
C ASP A 211 -10.13 -28.44 -4.12
N TYR A 212 -10.85 -27.86 -3.16
CA TYR A 212 -11.77 -26.75 -3.45
C TYR A 212 -11.02 -25.50 -3.90
N ILE A 213 -9.89 -25.20 -3.26
CA ILE A 213 -9.03 -24.07 -3.63
C ILE A 213 -8.46 -24.29 -5.03
N GLU A 214 -7.87 -25.47 -5.30
CA GLU A 214 -7.26 -25.82 -6.58
C GLU A 214 -8.29 -25.70 -7.71
N VAL A 215 -9.46 -26.33 -7.57
CA VAL A 215 -10.54 -26.26 -8.57
C VAL A 215 -11.04 -24.82 -8.76
N SER A 216 -11.18 -24.03 -7.68
CA SER A 216 -11.63 -22.64 -7.78
C SER A 216 -10.62 -21.77 -8.54
N GLN A 217 -9.33 -21.98 -8.31
CA GLN A 217 -8.25 -21.29 -9.02
C GLN A 217 -8.20 -21.72 -10.49
N GLU A 218 -8.29 -23.01 -10.79
CA GLU A 218 -8.30 -23.51 -12.17
C GLU A 218 -9.49 -22.97 -12.98
N LEU A 219 -10.68 -22.97 -12.39
CA LEU A 219 -11.88 -22.43 -13.04
C LEU A 219 -11.80 -20.91 -13.26
N ASP A 220 -11.23 -20.18 -12.31
CA ASP A 220 -10.99 -18.75 -12.49
C ASP A 220 -9.94 -18.51 -13.57
N ASP A 221 -8.77 -19.16 -13.50
CA ASP A 221 -7.70 -19.03 -14.49
C ASP A 221 -8.20 -19.35 -15.91
N ASP A 222 -8.98 -20.42 -16.09
CA ASP A 222 -9.62 -20.75 -17.35
C ASP A 222 -10.60 -19.65 -17.81
N TYR A 223 -11.46 -19.15 -16.93
CA TYR A 223 -12.34 -18.02 -17.26
C TYR A 223 -11.55 -16.75 -17.65
N GLN A 224 -10.52 -16.38 -16.89
CA GLN A 224 -9.69 -15.20 -17.14
C GLN A 224 -8.99 -15.33 -18.50
N ALA A 225 -8.42 -16.50 -18.80
CA ALA A 225 -7.75 -16.80 -20.06
C ALA A 225 -8.74 -16.82 -21.25
N GLN A 226 -9.90 -17.45 -21.11
CA GLN A 226 -10.93 -17.48 -22.15
C GLN A 226 -11.49 -16.09 -22.44
N TYR A 227 -11.69 -15.26 -21.42
CA TYR A 227 -12.13 -13.87 -21.61
C TYR A 227 -11.13 -13.09 -22.45
N LEU A 228 -9.84 -13.14 -22.11
CA LEU A 228 -8.77 -12.44 -22.84
C LEU A 228 -8.60 -12.99 -24.27
N LYS A 229 -8.67 -14.32 -24.44
CA LYS A 229 -8.66 -14.95 -25.76
C LYS A 229 -9.82 -14.46 -26.62
N LYS A 230 -11.04 -14.45 -26.06
CA LYS A 230 -12.24 -13.96 -26.78
C LYS A 230 -12.15 -12.48 -27.12
N LEU A 231 -11.60 -11.67 -26.22
CA LEU A 231 -11.32 -10.25 -26.45
C LEU A 231 -10.44 -10.07 -27.69
N ASP A 232 -9.33 -10.80 -27.79
CA ASP A 232 -8.41 -10.69 -28.93
C ASP A 232 -9.00 -11.28 -30.22
N GLU A 233 -9.65 -12.45 -30.16
CA GLU A 233 -10.27 -13.10 -31.33
C GLU A 233 -11.39 -12.29 -31.98
N THR A 234 -12.08 -11.46 -31.19
CA THR A 234 -13.20 -10.64 -31.68
C THR A 234 -12.78 -9.21 -32.01
N ASP A 235 -11.55 -8.82 -31.69
CA ASP A 235 -10.99 -7.50 -31.99
C ASP A 235 -10.76 -7.32 -33.50
N LYS A 236 -11.64 -6.55 -34.16
CA LYS A 236 -11.49 -6.20 -35.58
C LYS A 236 -10.19 -5.45 -35.87
N GLY A 237 -9.66 -4.68 -34.92
CA GLY A 237 -8.47 -3.88 -35.14
C GLY A 237 -7.20 -4.70 -35.28
N LEU A 238 -7.10 -5.83 -34.58
CA LEU A 238 -6.01 -6.79 -34.80
C LEU A 238 -6.13 -7.44 -36.19
N LYS A 239 -7.34 -7.80 -36.62
CA LYS A 239 -7.58 -8.44 -37.94
C LYS A 239 -7.30 -7.51 -39.12
N GLU A 240 -7.65 -6.24 -38.96
CA GLU A 240 -7.52 -5.20 -39.99
C GLU A 240 -6.22 -4.38 -39.86
N ASN A 241 -5.35 -4.74 -38.91
CA ASN A 241 -4.04 -4.12 -38.68
C ASN A 241 -4.09 -2.61 -38.33
N TYR A 242 -4.99 -2.22 -37.43
CA TYR A 242 -5.16 -0.84 -36.94
C TYR A 242 -3.91 -0.26 -36.26
N GLN A 243 -2.89 -1.06 -35.98
CA GLN A 243 -1.61 -0.59 -35.44
C GLN A 243 -0.68 0.02 -36.50
N THR A 244 -0.88 -0.31 -37.79
CA THR A 244 0.06 0.01 -38.88
C THR A 244 -0.02 1.47 -39.33
N ALA A 245 1.05 1.99 -39.93
CA ALA A 245 1.07 3.38 -40.38
C ALA A 245 0.18 3.60 -41.62
N GLU A 246 0.02 2.56 -42.43
CA GLU A 246 -0.65 2.55 -43.73
C GLU A 246 -2.18 2.43 -43.63
N PHE A 247 -2.70 2.00 -42.47
CA PHE A 247 -4.14 1.86 -42.25
C PHE A 247 -4.88 3.21 -42.39
N ASP A 248 -5.94 3.22 -43.20
CA ASP A 248 -6.80 4.38 -43.44
C ASP A 248 -7.86 4.54 -42.34
N ASP A 249 -7.71 5.58 -41.53
CA ASP A 249 -8.61 5.93 -40.43
C ASP A 249 -9.44 7.20 -40.69
N ASN A 250 -9.55 7.65 -41.95
CA ASN A 250 -10.23 8.90 -42.30
C ASN A 250 -11.70 8.95 -41.83
N LEU A 251 -12.37 7.80 -41.80
CA LEU A 251 -13.77 7.67 -41.36
C LEU A 251 -13.94 7.52 -39.83
N TRP A 252 -12.85 7.49 -39.07
CA TRP A 252 -12.92 7.36 -37.62
C TRP A 252 -13.35 8.69 -36.98
N LYS A 253 -14.10 8.57 -35.88
CA LYS A 253 -14.49 9.71 -35.06
C LYS A 253 -13.26 10.30 -34.39
N GLU A 254 -13.36 11.57 -34.04
CA GLU A 254 -12.29 12.31 -33.37
C GLU A 254 -12.65 12.59 -31.92
N VAL A 255 -11.68 12.44 -31.03
CA VAL A 255 -11.80 12.77 -29.60
C VAL A 255 -10.54 13.46 -29.10
N PRO A 256 -10.66 14.39 -28.14
CA PRO A 256 -9.51 14.82 -27.36
C PRO A 256 -9.06 13.71 -26.40
N LEU A 257 -7.75 13.61 -26.19
CA LEU A 257 -7.16 12.59 -25.31
C LEU A 257 -7.40 12.90 -23.83
N ASN A 258 -7.48 14.19 -23.49
CA ASN A 258 -7.61 14.74 -22.14
C ASN A 258 -9.04 15.12 -21.75
N GLN A 259 -10.05 14.44 -22.29
CA GLN A 259 -11.43 14.63 -21.85
C GLN A 259 -12.15 13.30 -21.69
N GLU A 260 -13.25 13.33 -20.96
CA GLU A 260 -14.17 12.21 -20.86
C GLU A 260 -14.82 11.94 -22.22
N TRP A 261 -14.84 10.68 -22.62
CA TRP A 261 -15.44 10.25 -23.88
C TRP A 261 -16.91 9.86 -23.70
N GLN A 262 -17.64 9.76 -24.79
CA GLN A 262 -19.00 9.22 -24.79
C GLN A 262 -19.01 7.78 -24.25
N ASP A 263 -20.08 7.39 -23.55
CA ASP A 263 -20.18 6.09 -22.86
C ASP A 263 -19.95 4.89 -23.78
N LEU A 264 -20.31 4.99 -25.07
CA LEU A 264 -20.04 3.96 -26.05
C LEU A 264 -18.55 3.60 -26.15
N TYR A 265 -17.62 4.48 -25.76
CA TYR A 265 -16.17 4.23 -25.72
C TYR A 265 -15.65 3.86 -24.32
N ARG A 266 -16.54 3.72 -23.35
CA ARG A 266 -16.23 3.45 -21.93
C ARG A 266 -16.77 2.11 -21.45
N TYR A 267 -17.67 1.48 -22.19
CA TYR A 267 -18.12 0.11 -21.93
C TYR A 267 -17.05 -0.95 -22.26
N PRO A 268 -17.15 -2.17 -21.70
CA PRO A 268 -16.17 -3.23 -21.92
C PRO A 268 -15.96 -3.62 -23.39
N GLY A 269 -14.73 -4.03 -23.71
CA GLY A 269 -14.25 -4.35 -25.06
C GLY A 269 -12.95 -3.62 -25.38
N VAL A 270 -12.64 -3.50 -26.66
CA VAL A 270 -11.41 -2.88 -27.16
C VAL A 270 -11.72 -1.61 -27.92
N ILE A 271 -11.00 -0.56 -27.54
CA ILE A 271 -10.97 0.74 -28.20
C ILE A 271 -9.58 0.95 -28.79
N TRP A 272 -9.55 1.38 -30.04
CA TRP A 272 -8.33 1.81 -30.71
C TRP A 272 -8.32 3.33 -30.81
N LEU A 273 -7.20 3.92 -30.42
CA LEU A 273 -6.88 5.32 -30.70
C LEU A 273 -5.74 5.39 -31.70
N ARG A 274 -5.81 6.34 -32.63
CA ARG A 274 -4.74 6.59 -33.61
C ARG A 274 -4.41 8.06 -33.73
N LYS A 275 -3.12 8.36 -33.89
CA LYS A 275 -2.62 9.71 -34.14
C LYS A 275 -1.40 9.68 -35.03
N ARG A 276 -1.46 10.42 -36.15
CA ARG A 276 -0.30 10.73 -36.97
C ARG A 276 0.29 12.07 -36.55
N LEU A 277 1.60 12.10 -36.32
CA LEU A 277 2.34 13.27 -35.87
C LEU A 277 3.56 13.51 -36.77
N LYS A 278 3.85 14.77 -37.04
CA LYS A 278 5.15 15.19 -37.56
C LYS A 278 6.06 15.45 -36.37
N ILE A 279 7.27 14.90 -36.41
CA ILE A 279 8.28 15.05 -35.37
C ILE A 279 9.19 16.24 -35.72
N PRO A 280 9.59 17.07 -34.73
CA PRO A 280 10.58 18.12 -34.94
C PRO A 280 11.87 17.57 -35.57
N ILE A 281 12.45 18.30 -36.53
CA ILE A 281 13.61 17.84 -37.30
C ILE A 281 14.78 17.44 -36.39
N GLU A 282 14.97 18.19 -35.30
CA GLU A 282 16.01 17.97 -34.31
C GLU A 282 15.82 16.70 -33.46
N TRP A 283 14.67 16.04 -33.51
CA TRP A 283 14.41 14.78 -32.79
C TRP A 283 14.48 13.56 -33.72
N ILE A 284 14.60 13.76 -35.03
CA ILE A 284 14.67 12.66 -35.99
C ILE A 284 15.94 11.86 -35.74
N GLY A 285 15.77 10.56 -35.50
CA GLY A 285 16.86 9.65 -35.21
C GLY A 285 17.18 9.48 -33.72
N GLU A 286 16.62 10.32 -32.85
CA GLU A 286 16.84 10.27 -31.41
C GLU A 286 16.04 9.16 -30.73
N LYS A 287 16.56 8.71 -29.58
CA LYS A 287 15.80 7.90 -28.63
C LYS A 287 14.80 8.77 -27.90
N ALA A 288 13.61 8.21 -27.65
CA ALA A 288 12.56 8.90 -26.92
C ALA A 288 11.90 7.95 -25.92
N LYS A 289 10.99 8.49 -25.11
CA LYS A 289 10.08 7.69 -24.29
C LYS A 289 8.69 8.30 -24.29
N PHE A 290 7.69 7.44 -24.22
CA PHE A 290 6.34 7.82 -23.86
C PHE A 290 6.22 7.97 -22.34
N ARG A 291 5.46 8.97 -21.90
CA ARG A 291 4.89 9.10 -20.55
C ARG A 291 3.40 9.37 -20.72
N LEU A 292 2.55 8.35 -20.61
CA LEU A 292 1.12 8.42 -20.96
C LEU A 292 0.18 8.31 -19.75
N GLY A 293 0.65 8.67 -18.55
CA GLY A 293 -0.17 8.58 -17.35
C GLY A 293 -0.64 7.15 -17.04
N THR A 294 -1.91 7.01 -16.70
CA THR A 294 -2.57 5.72 -16.42
C THR A 294 -3.87 5.59 -17.21
N PHE A 295 -4.24 4.36 -17.54
CA PHE A 295 -5.47 4.04 -18.26
C PHE A 295 -6.37 3.12 -17.42
N SER A 296 -7.66 3.01 -17.75
CA SER A 296 -8.64 2.35 -16.89
C SER A 296 -8.37 0.86 -16.62
N ASP A 297 -7.85 0.10 -17.59
CA ASP A 297 -7.52 -1.31 -17.41
C ASP A 297 -6.17 -1.64 -18.06
N ALA A 298 -6.15 -2.11 -19.31
CA ALA A 298 -4.93 -2.59 -19.95
C ALA A 298 -4.70 -1.96 -21.33
N ASP A 299 -3.45 -1.92 -21.77
CA ASP A 299 -3.08 -1.28 -23.03
C ASP A 299 -1.89 -1.93 -23.73
N GLU A 300 -1.86 -1.74 -25.04
CA GLU A 300 -0.72 -1.98 -25.90
C GLU A 300 -0.47 -0.75 -26.79
N ILE A 301 0.77 -0.28 -26.82
CA ILE A 301 1.16 0.91 -27.58
C ILE A 301 2.02 0.50 -28.75
N PHE A 302 1.70 1.07 -29.92
CA PHE A 302 2.40 0.83 -31.17
C PHE A 302 2.87 2.16 -31.78
N VAL A 303 4.06 2.13 -32.36
CA VAL A 303 4.60 3.22 -33.18
C VAL A 303 4.94 2.65 -34.55
N ASN A 304 4.30 3.18 -35.59
CA ASN A 304 4.44 2.73 -36.97
C ASN A 304 4.25 1.20 -37.12
N GLY A 305 3.24 0.64 -36.45
CA GLY A 305 2.96 -0.79 -36.45
C GLY A 305 3.79 -1.65 -35.49
N LYS A 306 4.91 -1.14 -34.95
CA LYS A 306 5.75 -1.88 -34.00
C LYS A 306 5.27 -1.65 -32.56
N LYS A 307 5.03 -2.72 -31.81
CA LYS A 307 4.72 -2.63 -30.37
C LYS A 307 5.94 -2.08 -29.62
N VAL A 308 5.73 -1.01 -28.84
CA VAL A 308 6.76 -0.36 -28.01
C VAL A 308 6.55 -0.61 -26.51
N GLY A 309 5.36 -1.04 -26.10
CA GLY A 309 5.08 -1.38 -24.71
C GLY A 309 3.65 -1.87 -24.47
N SER A 310 3.43 -2.38 -23.26
CA SER A 310 2.10 -2.76 -22.75
C SER A 310 2.06 -2.73 -21.23
N THR A 311 0.85 -2.55 -20.69
CA THR A 311 0.53 -2.62 -19.26
C THR A 311 -0.79 -3.37 -19.11
N ASP A 312 -0.84 -4.34 -18.20
CA ASP A 312 -1.97 -5.28 -18.12
C ASP A 312 -3.03 -4.92 -17.06
N TYR A 313 -2.87 -3.80 -16.33
CA TYR A 313 -3.85 -3.34 -15.34
C TYR A 313 -3.80 -1.83 -15.07
N LYS A 314 -4.82 -1.32 -14.35
CA LYS A 314 -5.15 0.10 -14.19
C LYS A 314 -4.03 0.99 -13.65
N TYR A 315 -3.29 0.54 -12.64
CA TYR A 315 -2.52 1.45 -11.77
C TYR A 315 -1.09 1.84 -12.20
N PRO A 316 -0.30 1.05 -12.97
CA PRO A 316 1.08 1.44 -13.31
C PRO A 316 1.12 2.65 -14.25
N PRO A 317 2.11 3.55 -14.12
CA PRO A 317 2.34 4.57 -15.13
C PRO A 317 2.81 3.95 -16.44
N ARG A 318 2.33 4.48 -17.58
CA ARG A 318 2.67 4.04 -18.93
C ARG A 318 3.92 4.75 -19.41
N ASN A 319 5.07 4.16 -19.10
CA ASN A 319 6.38 4.63 -19.53
C ASN A 319 7.01 3.62 -20.50
N TYR A 320 7.10 3.98 -21.79
CA TYR A 320 7.55 3.05 -22.84
C TYR A 320 8.68 3.65 -23.69
N PRO A 321 9.80 2.95 -23.88
CA PRO A 321 10.90 3.45 -24.70
C PRO A 321 10.55 3.45 -26.19
N ILE A 322 11.08 4.43 -26.92
CA ILE A 322 11.06 4.52 -28.37
C ILE A 322 12.51 4.57 -28.83
N GLU A 323 12.96 3.52 -29.52
CA GLU A 323 14.37 3.40 -29.92
C GLU A 323 14.81 4.48 -30.91
N LYS A 324 13.93 4.89 -31.82
CA LYS A 324 14.26 5.86 -32.85
C LYS A 324 13.02 6.57 -33.37
N LEU A 325 13.02 7.90 -33.35
CA LEU A 325 11.97 8.71 -33.97
C LEU A 325 12.22 8.90 -35.48
N SER A 326 11.17 8.79 -36.28
CA SER A 326 11.15 9.13 -37.71
C SER A 326 10.49 10.50 -37.93
N GLU A 327 10.65 11.09 -39.13
CA GLU A 327 10.08 12.40 -39.47
C GLU A 327 8.56 12.47 -39.22
N ALA A 328 7.86 11.38 -39.51
CA ALA A 328 6.47 11.19 -39.13
C ALA A 328 6.32 9.88 -38.37
N ILE A 329 5.45 9.89 -37.35
CA ILE A 329 5.07 8.68 -36.63
C ILE A 329 3.56 8.54 -36.60
N THR A 330 3.08 7.31 -36.63
CA THR A 330 1.71 6.92 -36.33
C THR A 330 1.72 6.19 -34.99
N ILE A 331 1.06 6.77 -34.00
CA ILE A 331 0.82 6.17 -32.69
C ILE A 331 -0.51 5.45 -32.77
N ALA A 332 -0.55 4.19 -32.36
CA ALA A 332 -1.79 3.46 -32.12
C ALA A 332 -1.81 2.94 -30.68
N ILE A 333 -2.91 3.22 -29.98
CA ILE A 333 -3.17 2.72 -28.62
C ILE A 333 -4.31 1.74 -28.72
N ARG A 334 -4.03 0.48 -28.37
CA ARG A 334 -5.03 -0.54 -28.17
C ARG A 334 -5.41 -0.57 -26.70
N LEU A 335 -6.52 0.05 -26.35
CA LEU A 335 -7.04 0.11 -24.99
C LEU A 335 -8.05 -1.02 -24.78
N LYS A 336 -7.76 -1.90 -23.82
CA LYS A 336 -8.66 -2.94 -23.35
C LYS A 336 -9.44 -2.38 -22.16
N ILE A 337 -10.76 -2.49 -22.18
CA ILE A 337 -11.65 -2.10 -21.10
C ILE A 337 -12.36 -3.37 -20.63
N PHE A 338 -12.18 -3.70 -19.36
CA PHE A 338 -12.77 -4.88 -18.73
C PHE A 338 -14.07 -4.54 -18.03
N ASN A 339 -14.18 -3.35 -17.42
CA ASN A 339 -15.35 -2.92 -16.66
C ASN A 339 -15.69 -1.45 -16.92
N PHE A 340 -16.98 -1.09 -16.80
CA PHE A 340 -17.40 0.30 -16.96
C PHE A 340 -17.18 1.08 -15.64
N PRO A 341 -16.73 2.36 -15.69
CA PRO A 341 -16.32 3.11 -16.88
C PRO A 341 -14.82 2.95 -17.23
N GLY A 342 -14.56 2.58 -18.48
CA GLY A 342 -13.23 2.59 -19.10
C GLY A 342 -12.78 3.96 -19.62
N GLY A 343 -11.55 4.03 -20.14
CA GLY A 343 -10.98 5.23 -20.76
C GLY A 343 -9.53 5.54 -20.35
N ILE A 344 -9.12 6.77 -20.66
CA ILE A 344 -7.82 7.35 -20.30
C ILE A 344 -8.01 8.35 -19.15
N ARG A 345 -7.01 8.51 -18.28
CA ARG A 345 -7.03 9.53 -17.23
C ARG A 345 -6.71 10.91 -17.82
N ALA A 346 -7.75 11.71 -18.00
CA ALA A 346 -7.70 13.01 -18.66
C ALA A 346 -6.78 14.04 -17.98
N ASP A 347 -6.50 13.87 -16.69
CA ASP A 347 -5.74 14.77 -15.84
C ASP A 347 -4.25 14.36 -15.70
N LYS A 348 -3.81 13.35 -16.44
CA LYS A 348 -2.39 12.96 -16.53
C LYS A 348 -1.77 13.54 -17.81
N ASP A 349 -0.46 13.82 -17.73
CA ASP A 349 0.30 14.21 -18.91
C ASP A 349 0.46 13.04 -19.88
N HIS A 350 0.30 13.34 -21.17
CA HIS A 350 0.54 12.41 -22.28
C HIS A 350 1.64 12.98 -23.15
N LEU A 351 2.86 12.45 -23.04
CA LEU A 351 4.06 13.10 -23.56
C LEU A 351 4.93 12.16 -24.37
N ILE A 352 5.60 12.72 -25.37
CA ILE A 352 6.85 12.18 -25.91
C ILE A 352 8.01 12.99 -25.31
N ILE A 353 9.01 12.31 -24.77
CA ILE A 353 10.16 12.92 -24.10
C ILE A 353 11.45 12.51 -24.83
N VAL A 354 12.28 13.50 -25.17
CA VAL A 354 13.60 13.36 -25.82
C VAL A 354 14.63 14.17 -25.02
N GLY A 355 15.48 13.49 -24.25
CA GLY A 355 16.33 14.16 -23.26
C GLY A 355 15.48 14.97 -22.28
N ASP A 356 15.74 16.27 -22.18
CA ASP A 356 15.00 17.22 -21.33
C ASP A 356 13.85 17.93 -22.06
N LYS A 357 13.60 17.58 -23.33
CA LYS A 357 12.53 18.18 -24.14
C LYS A 357 11.29 17.29 -24.13
N GLU A 358 10.12 17.91 -24.16
CA GLU A 358 8.84 17.22 -24.11
C GLU A 358 7.87 17.76 -25.19
N MET A 359 7.03 16.87 -25.74
CA MET A 359 5.92 17.22 -26.63
C MET A 359 4.62 16.69 -26.05
N ASP A 360 3.68 17.60 -25.78
CA ASP A 360 2.36 17.30 -25.23
C ASP A 360 1.39 16.79 -26.30
N LEU A 361 1.02 15.52 -26.17
CA LEU A 361 0.08 14.83 -27.05
C LEU A 361 -1.36 15.32 -26.87
N ASN A 362 -1.68 15.98 -25.76
CA ASN A 362 -2.98 16.62 -25.56
C ASN A 362 -3.12 17.89 -26.43
N GLN A 363 -1.99 18.57 -26.69
CA GLN A 363 -1.94 19.76 -27.54
C GLN A 363 -1.69 19.42 -29.01
N ALA A 364 -1.37 18.16 -29.33
CA ALA A 364 -1.11 17.71 -30.69
C ALA A 364 -2.38 17.56 -31.56
N GLY A 365 -3.53 18.09 -31.13
CA GLY A 365 -4.83 18.01 -31.80
C GLY A 365 -5.59 16.70 -31.54
N LEU A 366 -6.74 16.53 -32.18
CA LEU A 366 -7.65 15.40 -31.90
C LEU A 366 -7.08 14.04 -32.34
N TRP A 367 -7.47 13.00 -31.60
CA TRP A 367 -7.14 11.61 -31.86
C TRP A 367 -8.29 10.92 -32.57
N LYS A 368 -7.98 10.01 -33.51
CA LYS A 368 -8.97 9.12 -34.11
C LYS A 368 -9.33 8.03 -33.12
N ILE A 369 -10.61 7.70 -32.96
CA ILE A 369 -11.11 6.66 -32.05
C ILE A 369 -12.06 5.69 -32.75
N LYS A 370 -11.91 4.40 -32.46
CA LYS A 370 -12.81 3.34 -32.95
C LYS A 370 -12.94 2.21 -31.95
N ARG A 371 -14.19 1.79 -31.70
CA ARG A 371 -14.46 0.54 -31.02
C ARG A 371 -14.33 -0.62 -32.01
N SER A 372 -13.53 -1.62 -31.65
CA SER A 372 -13.32 -2.80 -32.50
C SER A 372 -14.15 -4.00 -32.06
N ASN A 373 -14.52 -4.11 -30.79
CA ASN A 373 -15.48 -5.12 -30.29
C ASN A 373 -16.24 -4.65 -29.03
N TRP A 374 -17.15 -5.51 -28.60
CA TRP A 374 -17.90 -5.41 -27.34
C TRP A 374 -17.67 -6.67 -26.53
N MET A 375 -17.54 -6.51 -25.22
CA MET A 375 -17.45 -7.62 -24.27
C MET A 375 -18.46 -7.42 -23.14
N PRO A 376 -18.87 -8.49 -22.43
CA PRO A 376 -19.48 -8.33 -21.12
C PRO A 376 -18.46 -7.80 -20.10
N GLU A 377 -18.94 -7.30 -18.96
CA GLU A 377 -18.06 -7.01 -17.83
C GLU A 377 -17.31 -8.26 -17.39
N LYS A 378 -16.04 -8.08 -17.06
CA LYS A 378 -15.14 -9.17 -16.69
C LYS A 378 -15.40 -9.52 -15.23
N LYS A 379 -15.64 -10.79 -14.93
CA LYS A 379 -15.77 -11.24 -13.54
C LYS A 379 -14.49 -10.93 -12.76
N GLU A 380 -14.66 -10.58 -11.50
CA GLU A 380 -13.57 -10.41 -10.56
C GLU A 380 -12.75 -11.70 -10.46
N GLN A 381 -11.44 -11.53 -10.42
CA GLN A 381 -10.50 -12.64 -10.30
C GLN A 381 -10.53 -13.20 -8.88
N PHE A 382 -10.41 -14.52 -8.77
CA PHE A 382 -10.33 -15.22 -7.50
C PHE A 382 -8.91 -15.07 -6.93
N PHE A 383 -8.78 -14.22 -5.92
CA PHE A 383 -7.53 -14.06 -5.18
C PHE A 383 -7.60 -14.81 -3.84
N ILE A 384 -6.90 -15.93 -3.76
CA ILE A 384 -6.85 -16.74 -2.53
C ILE A 384 -6.29 -15.96 -1.34
N GLN A 385 -5.35 -15.04 -1.60
CA GLN A 385 -4.77 -14.17 -0.58
C GLN A 385 -5.75 -13.13 0.00
N TYR A 386 -6.88 -12.86 -0.67
CA TYR A 386 -7.89 -11.93 -0.13
C TYR A 386 -8.86 -12.62 0.81
N LYS A 387 -8.83 -13.95 0.85
CA LYS A 387 -9.73 -14.73 1.70
C LYS A 387 -9.35 -14.57 3.17
N GLU A 388 -10.36 -14.69 4.01
CA GLU A 388 -10.31 -14.51 5.45
C GLU A 388 -9.29 -15.44 6.09
N THR A 389 -8.60 -14.98 7.14
CA THR A 389 -7.64 -15.79 7.92
C THR A 389 -6.34 -16.21 7.23
N GLY A 390 -6.36 -16.40 5.91
CA GLY A 390 -5.28 -17.03 5.15
C GLY A 390 -3.89 -16.43 5.43
N LEU A 391 -3.77 -15.10 5.39
CA LEU A 391 -2.49 -14.41 5.58
C LEU A 391 -2.06 -14.35 7.04
N PHE A 392 -2.99 -14.24 7.98
CA PHE A 392 -2.67 -14.38 9.41
C PHE A 392 -2.00 -15.72 9.69
N ASN A 393 -2.64 -16.81 9.30
CA ASN A 393 -2.13 -18.16 9.53
C ASN A 393 -0.83 -18.43 8.77
N GLY A 394 -0.77 -17.95 7.51
CA GLY A 394 0.31 -18.27 6.59
C GLY A 394 1.58 -17.45 6.77
N MET A 395 1.43 -16.17 7.14
CA MET A 395 2.50 -15.18 7.10
C MET A 395 2.81 -14.52 8.45
N ILE A 396 1.82 -14.38 9.33
CA ILE A 396 1.99 -13.69 10.62
C ILE A 396 2.26 -14.67 11.75
N ALA A 397 1.47 -15.75 11.86
CA ALA A 397 1.60 -16.76 12.90
C ALA A 397 2.99 -17.41 12.97
N PRO A 398 3.70 -17.69 11.85
CA PRO A 398 5.07 -18.20 11.89
C PRO A 398 6.09 -17.24 12.53
N LEU A 399 5.76 -15.96 12.66
CA LEU A 399 6.65 -14.94 13.24
C LEU A 399 6.53 -14.85 14.76
N LYS A 400 5.64 -15.63 15.40
CA LYS A 400 5.26 -15.51 16.83
C LYS A 400 6.41 -15.53 17.84
N ASN A 401 7.55 -16.11 17.47
CA ASN A 401 8.72 -16.25 18.34
C ASN A 401 9.72 -15.09 18.20
N LEU A 402 9.53 -14.20 17.22
CA LEU A 402 10.37 -13.01 17.04
C LEU A 402 9.92 -11.87 17.96
N LYS A 403 10.81 -10.89 18.13
CA LYS A 403 10.57 -9.65 18.85
C LYS A 403 10.78 -8.46 17.92
N PHE A 404 9.94 -7.44 18.05
CA PHE A 404 9.95 -6.27 17.19
C PHE A 404 10.09 -4.98 17.99
N SER A 405 10.74 -3.99 17.40
CA SER A 405 10.79 -2.60 17.86
C SER A 405 9.48 -1.88 17.57
N ALA A 406 8.87 -2.13 16.40
CA ALA A 406 7.55 -1.62 16.04
C ALA A 406 6.94 -2.38 14.85
N ILE A 407 5.63 -2.19 14.65
CA ILE A 407 4.91 -2.60 13.45
C ILE A 407 4.55 -1.35 12.65
N LEU A 408 4.80 -1.39 11.34
CA LEU A 408 4.39 -0.36 10.38
C LEU A 408 3.28 -0.94 9.50
N TRP A 409 2.16 -0.23 9.42
CA TRP A 409 0.96 -0.71 8.75
C TRP A 409 0.39 0.30 7.76
N TYR A 410 0.12 -0.13 6.52
CA TYR A 410 -0.57 0.71 5.54
C TYR A 410 -1.59 -0.12 4.77
N GLN A 411 -2.84 0.03 5.14
CA GLN A 411 -3.98 -0.67 4.53
C GLN A 411 -5.28 0.08 4.78
N GLY A 412 -6.24 -0.12 3.88
CA GLY A 412 -7.63 0.30 4.02
C GLY A 412 -8.35 0.40 2.67
N GLU A 413 -7.61 0.46 1.57
CA GLU A 413 -8.15 0.70 0.23
C GLU A 413 -9.11 -0.41 -0.21
N SER A 414 -8.79 -1.68 0.07
CA SER A 414 -9.67 -2.81 -0.24
C SER A 414 -10.94 -2.86 0.63
N ASP A 415 -10.93 -2.19 1.79
CA ASP A 415 -12.10 -2.07 2.67
C ASP A 415 -12.91 -0.79 2.40
N ALA A 416 -12.44 0.11 1.50
CA ALA A 416 -13.08 1.40 1.26
C ALA A 416 -14.47 1.29 0.61
N TRP A 417 -14.79 0.16 -0.03
CA TRP A 417 -16.13 -0.12 -0.56
C TRP A 417 -17.14 -0.52 0.54
N HIS A 418 -16.63 -1.08 1.65
CA HIS A 418 -17.41 -1.54 2.80
C HIS A 418 -16.70 -1.18 4.12
N PRO A 419 -16.57 0.13 4.44
CA PRO A 419 -15.74 0.60 5.55
C PRO A 419 -16.33 0.26 6.93
N GLN A 420 -17.59 -0.18 6.99
CA GLN A 420 -18.28 -0.41 8.26
C GLN A 420 -17.49 -1.38 9.14
N ALA A 421 -17.39 -1.03 10.42
CA ALA A 421 -16.64 -1.79 11.44
C ALA A 421 -15.14 -2.00 11.14
N TYR A 422 -14.54 -1.28 10.19
CA TYR A 422 -13.09 -1.38 9.93
C TYR A 422 -12.27 -1.05 11.18
N GLY A 423 -12.59 0.02 11.91
CA GLY A 423 -11.85 0.40 13.11
C GLY A 423 -11.95 -0.63 14.24
N LEU A 424 -13.10 -1.33 14.34
CA LEU A 424 -13.27 -2.44 15.27
C LEU A 424 -12.36 -3.62 14.90
N ARG A 425 -12.36 -4.02 13.62
CA ARG A 425 -11.50 -5.07 13.08
C ARG A 425 -10.02 -4.73 13.24
N PHE A 426 -9.65 -3.48 12.99
CA PHE A 426 -8.27 -3.02 13.09
C PHE A 426 -7.78 -2.98 14.54
N CYS A 427 -8.61 -2.51 15.48
CA CYS A 427 -8.30 -2.63 16.90
C CYS A 427 -8.13 -4.08 17.36
N LYS A 428 -8.93 -5.01 16.80
CA LYS A 428 -8.82 -6.45 17.09
C LYS A 428 -7.49 -7.00 16.56
N LEU A 429 -7.10 -6.63 15.34
CA LEU A 429 -5.83 -7.02 14.72
C LEU A 429 -4.63 -6.58 15.57
N ILE A 430 -4.58 -5.30 15.95
CA ILE A 430 -3.49 -4.74 16.76
C ILE A 430 -3.33 -5.53 18.07
N LYS A 431 -4.44 -5.81 18.77
CA LYS A 431 -4.43 -6.57 20.03
C LYS A 431 -4.00 -8.01 19.81
N GLU A 432 -4.48 -8.66 18.75
CA GLU A 432 -4.15 -10.04 18.41
C GLU A 432 -2.65 -10.19 18.12
N TRP A 433 -2.06 -9.28 17.34
CA TRP A 433 -0.65 -9.33 17.00
C TRP A 433 0.25 -9.03 18.21
N ARG A 434 -0.12 -8.05 19.03
CA ARG A 434 0.56 -7.80 20.32
C ARG A 434 0.58 -9.03 21.22
N ASN A 435 -0.55 -9.73 21.31
CA ASN A 435 -0.66 -10.97 22.07
C ASN A 435 0.18 -12.10 21.44
N LEU A 436 0.14 -12.25 20.12
CA LEU A 436 0.91 -13.25 19.38
C LEU A 436 2.42 -13.11 19.63
N PHE A 437 2.95 -11.89 19.55
CA PHE A 437 4.37 -11.59 19.78
C PHE A 437 4.75 -11.48 21.26
N LYS A 438 3.76 -11.57 22.16
CA LYS A 438 3.92 -11.38 23.60
C LYS A 438 4.59 -10.02 23.90
N GLN A 439 4.10 -8.96 23.25
CA GLN A 439 4.55 -7.58 23.40
C GLN A 439 3.31 -6.66 23.47
N ASN A 440 2.69 -6.58 24.65
CA ASN A 440 1.41 -5.86 24.85
C ASN A 440 1.49 -4.35 24.54
N GLU A 441 2.68 -3.76 24.63
CA GLU A 441 2.96 -2.35 24.37
C GLU A 441 3.70 -2.13 23.03
N LEU A 442 3.78 -3.16 22.17
CA LEU A 442 4.46 -3.05 20.87
C LEU A 442 3.91 -1.85 20.08
N PRO A 443 4.76 -0.86 19.73
CA PRO A 443 4.35 0.28 18.94
C PRO A 443 3.73 -0.16 17.61
N PHE A 444 2.57 0.39 17.30
CA PHE A 444 1.85 0.12 16.06
C PHE A 444 1.61 1.43 15.32
N LEU A 445 2.40 1.67 14.27
CA LEU A 445 2.36 2.89 13.47
C LEU A 445 1.61 2.60 12.19
N TYR A 446 0.70 3.48 11.80
CA TYR A 446 -0.09 3.28 10.60
C TYR A 446 -0.39 4.56 9.84
N VAL A 447 -0.62 4.41 8.54
CA VAL A 447 -0.87 5.52 7.63
C VAL A 447 -2.37 5.58 7.30
N GLN A 448 -2.99 6.73 7.53
CA GLN A 448 -4.36 7.00 7.08
C GLN A 448 -4.41 6.98 5.55
N LEU A 449 -5.55 6.64 4.93
CA LEU A 449 -5.63 6.64 3.46
C LEU A 449 -5.39 8.05 2.85
N PRO A 450 -4.60 8.14 1.77
CA PRO A 450 -4.21 9.39 1.13
C PRO A 450 -5.37 9.94 0.30
N ASN A 451 -5.19 11.01 -0.46
CA ASN A 451 -6.16 11.40 -1.48
C ASN A 451 -6.27 10.31 -2.56
N CYS A 452 -7.49 10.03 -3.03
CA CYS A 452 -7.70 9.09 -4.14
C CYS A 452 -9.02 9.33 -4.90
N GLY A 453 -8.95 10.00 -6.04
CA GLY A 453 -10.05 10.27 -6.95
C GLY A 453 -10.29 9.16 -7.98
N THR A 454 -9.42 8.14 -8.06
CA THR A 454 -9.56 7.06 -9.05
C THR A 454 -10.55 5.96 -8.67
N GLU A 455 -10.95 5.93 -7.40
CA GLU A 455 -11.90 4.97 -6.82
C GLU A 455 -13.26 5.66 -6.61
N ILE A 456 -13.94 5.93 -7.73
CA ILE A 456 -15.26 6.58 -7.74
C ILE A 456 -16.28 5.64 -7.10
N GLY A 457 -16.98 6.12 -6.07
CA GLY A 457 -17.98 5.35 -5.33
C GLY A 457 -17.45 4.69 -4.06
N ALA A 458 -16.13 4.56 -3.90
CA ALA A 458 -15.54 4.12 -2.64
C ALA A 458 -15.77 5.16 -1.53
N LEU A 459 -16.07 4.69 -0.33
CA LEU A 459 -16.38 5.49 0.86
C LEU A 459 -15.08 5.91 1.58
N TRP A 460 -14.23 6.62 0.84
CA TRP A 460 -12.86 6.92 1.24
C TRP A 460 -12.73 7.82 2.47
N SER A 461 -13.70 8.71 2.70
CA SER A 461 -13.74 9.50 3.94
C SER A 461 -14.12 8.68 5.17
N GLU A 462 -14.97 7.66 5.00
CA GLU A 462 -15.42 6.82 6.10
C GLU A 462 -14.28 5.92 6.61
N ILE A 463 -13.51 5.32 5.71
CA ILE A 463 -12.35 4.51 6.09
C ILE A 463 -11.29 5.33 6.84
N ARG A 464 -11.08 6.61 6.49
CA ARG A 464 -10.17 7.51 7.23
C ARG A 464 -10.62 7.72 8.68
N VAL A 465 -11.92 7.84 8.93
CA VAL A 465 -12.48 7.93 10.30
C VAL A 465 -12.40 6.59 11.02
N GLU A 466 -12.62 5.49 10.32
CA GLU A 466 -12.47 4.16 10.92
C GLU A 466 -11.01 3.87 11.34
N GLN A 467 -10.03 4.32 10.54
CA GLN A 467 -8.60 4.24 10.89
C GLN A 467 -8.25 5.08 12.13
N GLU A 468 -8.90 6.23 12.34
CA GLU A 468 -8.69 7.06 13.53
C GLU A 468 -9.02 6.32 14.83
N LYS A 469 -10.01 5.40 14.81
CA LYS A 469 -10.45 4.66 16.01
C LYS A 469 -9.34 3.84 16.68
N ALA A 470 -8.31 3.42 15.93
CA ALA A 470 -7.18 2.69 16.49
C ALA A 470 -6.33 3.53 17.46
N LEU A 471 -6.40 4.88 17.40
CA LEU A 471 -5.80 5.79 18.38
C LEU A 471 -6.41 5.69 19.78
N SER A 472 -7.48 4.90 19.96
CA SER A 472 -7.99 4.55 21.29
C SER A 472 -7.12 3.53 22.03
N LEU A 473 -6.20 2.87 21.33
CA LEU A 473 -5.24 1.93 21.89
C LEU A 473 -3.92 2.63 22.20
N ALA A 474 -3.39 2.40 23.40
CA ALA A 474 -2.05 2.86 23.76
C ALA A 474 -0.98 2.33 22.80
N HIS A 475 0.14 3.05 22.68
CA HIS A 475 1.28 2.78 21.81
C HIS A 475 0.90 2.64 20.33
N THR A 476 -0.08 3.43 19.87
CA THR A 476 -0.47 3.51 18.45
C THR A 476 -0.22 4.90 17.90
N ALA A 477 0.21 4.99 16.64
CA ALA A 477 0.42 6.28 15.99
C ALA A 477 -0.16 6.30 14.59
N MET A 478 -0.91 7.37 14.26
CA MET A 478 -1.50 7.59 12.95
C MET A 478 -0.81 8.74 12.22
N VAL A 479 -0.29 8.44 11.03
CA VAL A 479 0.17 9.43 10.06
C VAL A 479 -1.00 9.89 9.21
N VAL A 480 -1.28 11.20 9.21
CA VAL A 480 -2.25 11.82 8.30
C VAL A 480 -1.56 12.06 6.97
N SER A 481 -2.00 11.36 5.93
CA SER A 481 -1.35 11.36 4.61
C SER A 481 -1.99 12.33 3.60
N LEU A 482 -2.96 13.14 4.03
CA LEU A 482 -3.57 14.16 3.18
C LEU A 482 -2.51 15.17 2.73
N GLY A 483 -2.33 15.32 1.42
CA GLY A 483 -1.29 16.17 0.83
C GLY A 483 0.03 15.45 0.52
N TYR A 484 0.19 14.17 0.90
CA TYR A 484 1.36 13.36 0.52
C TYR A 484 1.15 12.54 -0.76
N GLY A 485 -0.08 12.48 -1.27
CA GLY A 485 -0.43 11.71 -2.46
C GLY A 485 -1.12 12.52 -3.54
N GLU A 486 -1.14 11.95 -4.74
CA GLU A 486 -1.77 12.51 -5.92
C GLU A 486 -3.24 12.09 -5.99
N ASP A 487 -4.14 13.02 -6.30
CA ASP A 487 -5.58 12.75 -6.42
C ASP A 487 -5.90 11.67 -7.46
N ASN A 488 -5.01 11.40 -8.39
CA ASN A 488 -5.23 10.52 -9.53
C ASN A 488 -4.37 9.26 -9.52
N ASP A 489 -3.83 8.91 -8.35
CA ASP A 489 -3.15 7.64 -8.13
C ASP A 489 -3.61 7.01 -6.82
N LEU A 490 -3.80 5.70 -6.84
CA LEU A 490 -4.06 4.90 -5.64
C LEU A 490 -2.77 4.71 -4.82
N HIS A 491 -1.61 4.80 -5.47
CA HIS A 491 -0.31 4.52 -4.90
C HIS A 491 0.59 5.77 -4.91
N PRO A 492 0.50 6.62 -3.87
CA PRO A 492 1.33 7.82 -3.78
C PRO A 492 2.82 7.57 -3.99
N LEU A 493 3.49 8.39 -4.81
CA LEU A 493 4.92 8.22 -5.09
C LEU A 493 5.82 8.80 -3.98
N ASN A 494 5.32 9.76 -3.18
CA ASN A 494 6.05 10.34 -2.06
C ASN A 494 6.14 9.38 -0.85
N LYS A 495 6.78 8.22 -1.05
CA LYS A 495 7.03 7.25 0.02
C LYS A 495 8.03 7.75 1.05
N LYS A 496 8.99 8.59 0.63
CA LYS A 496 9.99 9.18 1.53
C LYS A 496 9.34 10.08 2.57
N GLY A 497 8.50 11.03 2.16
CA GLY A 497 7.80 11.92 3.10
C GLY A 497 6.89 11.17 4.07
N LEU A 498 6.17 10.15 3.62
CA LEU A 498 5.37 9.31 4.52
C LEU A 498 6.21 8.48 5.49
N ALA A 499 7.37 7.99 5.05
CA ALA A 499 8.30 7.27 5.92
C ALA A 499 8.92 8.19 6.99
N ASP A 500 9.24 9.44 6.64
CA ASP A 500 9.73 10.44 7.59
C ASP A 500 8.68 10.75 8.68
N GLU A 501 7.39 10.87 8.31
CA GLU A 501 6.29 11.04 9.27
C GLU A 501 6.08 9.82 10.17
N LEU A 502 6.20 8.61 9.61
CA LEU A 502 6.16 7.36 10.39
C LEU A 502 7.32 7.31 11.39
N TYR A 503 8.52 7.68 10.96
CA TYR A 503 9.68 7.71 11.84
C TYR A 503 9.50 8.75 12.96
N GLY A 504 9.11 9.98 12.63
CA GLY A 504 8.81 11.00 13.63
C GLY A 504 7.70 10.56 14.60
N SER A 505 6.69 9.85 14.11
CA SER A 505 5.63 9.26 14.95
C SER A 505 6.15 8.18 15.90
N TYR A 506 7.12 7.38 15.48
CA TYR A 506 7.77 6.37 16.33
C TYR A 506 8.48 7.04 17.51
N GLU A 507 9.19 8.14 17.27
CA GLU A 507 9.84 8.90 18.34
C GLU A 507 8.83 9.58 19.28
N LYS A 508 7.72 10.08 18.72
CA LYS A 508 6.69 10.78 19.50
C LYS A 508 5.90 9.87 20.43
N LEU A 509 5.87 8.56 20.19
CA LEU A 509 5.17 7.61 21.06
C LEU A 509 5.75 7.53 22.47
N GLU A 510 7.03 7.87 22.67
CA GLU A 510 7.62 7.99 24.01
C GLU A 510 6.92 9.10 24.84
N PHE A 511 6.57 10.20 24.19
CA PHE A 511 5.91 11.36 24.83
C PHE A 511 4.37 11.23 24.85
N PHE A 512 3.80 10.42 23.95
CA PHE A 512 2.36 10.22 23.79
C PHE A 512 1.97 8.73 23.85
N PRO A 513 2.22 8.03 24.98
CA PRO A 513 2.02 6.59 25.07
C PRO A 513 0.55 6.17 24.96
N THR A 514 -0.41 7.07 25.17
CA THR A 514 -1.85 6.78 25.00
C THR A 514 -2.33 6.82 23.56
N GLY A 515 -1.46 7.20 22.61
CA GLY A 515 -1.76 7.32 21.18
C GLY A 515 -1.35 8.67 20.61
N TYR A 516 -0.77 8.69 19.41
CA TYR A 516 -0.25 9.88 18.74
C TYR A 516 -0.86 10.06 17.34
N CYS A 517 -1.18 11.29 16.95
CA CYS A 517 -1.50 11.61 15.57
C CYS A 517 -0.63 12.78 15.13
N THR A 518 -0.09 12.68 13.93
CA THR A 518 0.71 13.76 13.31
C THR A 518 -0.14 15.03 13.11
N GLY A 519 -1.42 14.88 12.79
CA GLY A 519 -2.35 15.98 12.55
C GLY A 519 -3.24 16.32 13.76
N PRO A 520 -3.79 17.55 13.82
CA PRO A 520 -4.83 17.91 14.78
C PRO A 520 -6.05 17.00 14.68
N ARG A 521 -6.56 16.53 15.82
CA ARG A 521 -7.73 15.64 15.90
C ARG A 521 -8.89 16.32 16.62
N PRO A 522 -10.12 16.35 16.07
CA PRO A 522 -11.25 16.96 16.75
C PRO A 522 -11.57 16.18 18.04
N ARG A 523 -11.76 16.91 19.15
CA ARG A 523 -12.03 16.33 20.48
C ARG A 523 -13.46 16.57 20.94
N LYS A 524 -13.91 17.82 20.85
CA LYS A 524 -15.24 18.23 21.32
C LYS A 524 -15.78 19.34 20.45
N LEU A 525 -17.07 19.23 20.11
CA LEU A 525 -17.85 20.23 19.41
C LEU A 525 -18.90 20.81 20.37
N GLN A 526 -19.03 22.13 20.40
CA GLN A 526 -20.07 22.84 21.15
C GLN A 526 -20.81 23.80 20.22
N TYR A 527 -22.15 23.76 20.25
CA TYR A 527 -22.99 24.64 19.43
C TYR A 527 -23.68 25.68 20.32
N SER A 528 -23.50 26.97 20.01
CA SER A 528 -24.23 28.08 20.61
C SER A 528 -25.36 28.50 19.68
N LYS A 529 -26.61 28.24 20.08
CA LYS A 529 -27.80 28.67 19.35
C LYS A 529 -27.96 30.20 19.36
N GLU A 530 -27.61 30.84 20.48
CA GLU A 530 -27.74 32.29 20.66
C GLU A 530 -26.75 33.05 19.76
N ASN A 531 -25.50 32.61 19.73
CA ASN A 531 -24.46 33.26 18.92
C ASN A 531 -24.40 32.75 17.47
N LYS A 532 -25.13 31.68 17.14
CA LYS A 532 -25.02 30.94 15.87
C LYS A 532 -23.59 30.52 15.58
N GLU A 533 -22.91 29.95 16.57
CA GLU A 533 -21.50 29.55 16.48
C GLU A 533 -21.31 28.07 16.81
N ILE A 534 -20.35 27.44 16.15
CA ILE A 534 -19.82 26.13 16.50
C ILE A 534 -18.36 26.29 16.95
N HIS A 535 -18.04 25.75 18.11
CA HIS A 535 -16.69 25.71 18.65
C HIS A 535 -16.18 24.28 18.60
N VAL A 536 -15.05 24.06 17.93
CA VAL A 536 -14.38 22.75 17.82
C VAL A 536 -13.03 22.84 18.51
N SER A 537 -12.86 22.04 19.56
CA SER A 537 -11.56 21.85 20.22
C SER A 537 -10.81 20.69 19.58
N PHE A 538 -9.50 20.81 19.46
CA PHE A 538 -8.61 19.82 18.86
C PHE A 538 -7.61 19.27 19.87
N GLN A 539 -7.23 18.01 19.75
CA GLN A 539 -5.99 17.49 20.31
C GLN A 539 -4.87 17.74 19.30
N THR A 540 -3.88 18.54 19.67
CA THR A 540 -2.82 19.03 18.76
C THR A 540 -1.43 18.45 19.05
N TYR A 541 -1.32 17.58 20.06
CA TYR A 541 -0.09 16.83 20.38
C TYR A 541 1.16 17.70 20.56
N GLY A 542 0.99 18.86 21.20
CA GLY A 542 2.07 19.82 21.48
C GLY A 542 2.23 20.92 20.42
N GLU A 543 1.53 20.81 19.29
CA GLU A 543 1.54 21.83 18.24
C GLU A 543 0.38 22.84 18.41
N SER A 544 0.41 23.95 17.65
CA SER A 544 -0.73 24.88 17.56
C SER A 544 -1.51 24.69 16.26
N LEU A 545 -2.82 24.96 16.31
CA LEU A 545 -3.69 24.97 15.15
C LEU A 545 -3.35 26.14 14.20
N SER A 546 -3.44 25.89 12.90
CA SER A 546 -3.33 26.88 11.84
C SER A 546 -4.43 26.65 10.81
N VAL A 547 -4.98 27.72 10.25
CA VAL A 547 -6.01 27.64 9.21
C VAL A 547 -5.72 28.54 8.02
N GLU A 548 -5.94 28.00 6.82
CA GLU A 548 -5.94 28.75 5.57
C GLU A 548 -7.37 29.26 5.27
N LYS A 549 -7.50 30.47 4.72
CA LYS A 549 -8.80 31.15 4.48
C LYS A 549 -9.48 30.81 3.13
N ASN A 550 -9.04 29.73 2.48
CA ASN A 550 -9.53 29.23 1.19
C ASN A 550 -10.53 28.06 1.32
N GLY A 551 -10.74 27.55 2.53
CA GLY A 551 -11.55 26.38 2.82
C GLY A 551 -13.02 26.66 3.13
N TYR A 552 -13.75 25.59 3.41
CA TYR A 552 -15.12 25.64 3.92
C TYR A 552 -15.45 24.39 4.73
N PHE A 553 -16.37 24.52 5.66
CA PHE A 553 -17.06 23.40 6.30
C PHE A 553 -18.36 23.11 5.56
N GLU A 554 -18.82 21.86 5.58
CA GLU A 554 -20.18 21.52 5.13
C GLU A 554 -21.07 21.21 6.33
N ILE A 555 -22.22 21.88 6.38
CA ILE A 555 -23.30 21.58 7.32
C ILE A 555 -24.37 20.82 6.57
N LEU A 556 -24.66 19.61 7.03
CA LEU A 556 -25.78 18.81 6.56
C LEU A 556 -26.97 19.02 7.49
N THR A 557 -28.11 19.43 6.96
CA THR A 557 -29.39 19.57 7.69
C THR A 557 -30.50 19.02 6.82
N GLU A 558 -31.18 17.96 7.26
CA GLU A 558 -32.29 17.32 6.52
C GLU A 558 -31.93 17.02 5.05
N GLY A 559 -30.72 16.53 4.80
CA GLY A 559 -30.23 16.20 3.45
C GLY A 559 -29.71 17.40 2.63
N ARG A 560 -29.89 18.64 3.11
CA ARG A 560 -29.33 19.85 2.47
C ARG A 560 -27.93 20.14 2.98
N LYS A 561 -26.99 20.37 2.06
CA LYS A 561 -25.61 20.77 2.35
C LYS A 561 -25.43 22.27 2.20
N THR A 562 -24.91 22.93 3.24
CA THR A 562 -24.57 24.36 3.24
C THR A 562 -23.08 24.52 3.50
N LYS A 563 -22.39 25.35 2.70
CA LYS A 563 -20.97 25.65 2.88
C LYS A 563 -20.80 26.83 3.84
N VAL A 564 -19.92 26.68 4.83
CA VAL A 564 -19.58 27.73 5.80
C VAL A 564 -18.11 28.10 5.67
N LYS A 565 -17.85 29.39 5.38
CA LYS A 565 -16.52 29.95 5.13
C LYS A 565 -16.02 30.88 6.24
N GLU A 566 -16.87 31.21 7.21
CA GLU A 566 -16.50 32.07 8.34
C GLU A 566 -16.02 31.20 9.50
N TYR A 567 -14.69 31.13 9.65
CA TYR A 567 -14.05 30.41 10.73
C TYR A 567 -12.76 31.11 11.18
N GLN A 568 -12.39 30.92 12.43
CA GLN A 568 -11.23 31.56 13.04
C GLN A 568 -10.67 30.68 14.16
N VAL A 569 -9.34 30.54 14.19
CA VAL A 569 -8.61 29.99 15.33
C VAL A 569 -8.68 31.00 16.47
N ILE A 570 -9.25 30.62 17.61
CA ILE A 570 -9.45 31.53 18.75
C ILE A 570 -8.34 31.38 19.80
N ASP A 571 -7.66 30.24 19.85
CA ASP A 571 -6.47 29.98 20.67
C ASP A 571 -5.65 28.82 20.07
N ASN A 572 -4.75 28.19 20.84
CA ASN A 572 -3.85 27.15 20.33
C ASN A 572 -4.55 25.90 19.80
N ASP A 573 -5.74 25.56 20.30
CA ASP A 573 -6.42 24.29 20.01
C ASP A 573 -7.92 24.43 19.71
N ASN A 574 -8.49 25.63 19.76
CA ASN A 574 -9.90 25.89 19.48
C ASN A 574 -10.13 26.65 18.18
N LEU A 575 -11.12 26.17 17.43
CA LEU A 575 -11.64 26.79 16.22
C LEU A 575 -13.08 27.23 16.45
N ARG A 576 -13.38 28.47 16.09
CA ARG A 576 -14.75 28.98 16.00
C ARG A 576 -15.21 28.99 14.56
N ILE A 577 -16.43 28.55 14.31
CA ILE A 577 -17.12 28.56 13.02
C ILE A 577 -18.43 29.32 13.19
N ARG A 578 -18.64 30.40 12.45
CA ARG A 578 -19.88 31.19 12.51
C ARG A 578 -20.84 30.73 11.42
N LEU A 579 -22.08 30.46 11.81
CA LEU A 579 -23.11 30.02 10.87
C LEU A 579 -23.72 31.22 10.12
N PRO A 580 -24.06 31.08 8.84
CA PRO A 580 -24.81 32.09 8.09
C PRO A 580 -26.09 32.50 8.79
N ASP A 581 -26.48 33.78 8.69
CA ASP A 581 -27.65 34.30 9.40
C ASP A 581 -28.97 33.66 8.98
N ASP A 582 -29.06 33.25 7.73
CA ASP A 582 -30.18 32.54 7.11
C ASP A 582 -30.17 31.03 7.39
N THR A 583 -29.21 30.53 8.17
CA THR A 583 -29.21 29.13 8.64
C THR A 583 -30.46 28.90 9.49
N VAL A 584 -31.49 28.32 8.88
CA VAL A 584 -32.74 27.98 9.57
C VAL A 584 -32.41 26.99 10.67
N VAL A 585 -32.70 27.35 11.92
CA VAL A 585 -32.64 26.42 13.05
C VAL A 585 -33.85 25.50 12.96
N VAL A 586 -33.75 24.48 12.11
CA VAL A 586 -34.77 23.43 11.99
C VAL A 586 -34.61 22.46 13.17
N ASN A 587 -35.72 21.96 13.71
CA ASN A 587 -35.70 20.83 14.63
C ASN A 587 -35.34 19.57 13.83
N GLY A 588 -34.08 19.16 13.82
CA GLY A 588 -33.62 17.99 13.06
C GLY A 588 -32.16 17.65 13.32
N GLU A 589 -31.71 16.51 12.77
CA GLU A 589 -30.30 16.12 12.86
C GLU A 589 -29.41 17.02 12.00
N ARG A 590 -28.32 17.51 12.59
CA ARG A 590 -27.33 18.35 11.90
C ARG A 590 -25.95 17.76 12.05
N TRP A 591 -25.16 17.86 10.98
CA TRP A 591 -23.80 17.36 10.95
C TRP A 591 -22.86 18.44 10.44
N LEU A 592 -21.75 18.65 11.16
CA LEU A 592 -20.62 19.44 10.68
C LEU A 592 -19.62 18.48 10.06
N SER A 593 -19.15 18.79 8.86
CA SER A 593 -18.10 18.00 8.22
C SER A 593 -16.96 18.85 7.68
N TYR A 594 -15.77 18.28 7.77
CA TYR A 594 -14.49 18.83 7.32
C TYR A 594 -13.79 17.77 6.47
N ASN A 595 -13.35 18.15 5.26
CA ASN A 595 -12.62 17.27 4.33
C ASN A 595 -13.32 15.94 4.03
N TRP A 596 -14.65 15.93 3.95
CA TRP A 596 -15.46 14.74 3.70
C TRP A 596 -15.59 14.40 2.20
N SER A 597 -14.45 14.17 1.54
CA SER A 597 -14.37 13.73 0.15
C SER A 597 -13.19 12.75 -0.06
N ASN A 598 -13.12 12.13 -1.24
CA ASN A 598 -12.00 11.24 -1.57
C ASN A 598 -10.69 12.03 -1.80
N THR A 599 -10.78 13.25 -2.33
CA THR A 599 -9.65 14.16 -2.63
C THR A 599 -9.82 15.54 -1.96
N PRO A 600 -9.79 15.61 -0.62
CA PRO A 600 -9.97 16.88 0.07
C PRO A 600 -8.70 17.73 -0.01
N VAL A 601 -8.89 19.05 0.03
CA VAL A 601 -7.80 20.02 0.18
C VAL A 601 -7.79 20.53 1.63
N PRO A 602 -6.85 20.08 2.47
CA PRO A 602 -6.85 20.44 3.89
C PRO A 602 -6.45 21.90 4.10
N PHE A 603 -7.33 22.63 4.77
CA PHE A 603 -7.10 24.02 5.19
C PHE A 603 -6.91 24.17 6.70
N ILE A 604 -7.15 23.12 7.49
CA ILE A 604 -6.79 23.07 8.92
C ILE A 604 -5.54 22.22 9.04
N LYS A 605 -4.48 22.79 9.60
CA LYS A 605 -3.18 22.15 9.79
C LYS A 605 -2.65 22.44 11.20
N ASN A 606 -1.64 21.70 11.64
CA ASN A 606 -0.78 22.18 12.72
C ASN A 606 0.27 23.18 12.16
N LYS A 607 1.04 23.85 13.01
CA LYS A 607 2.08 24.80 12.59
C LYS A 607 3.25 24.19 11.80
N ILE A 608 3.47 22.88 11.92
CA ILE A 608 4.49 22.16 11.15
C ILE A 608 3.96 21.67 9.78
N GLY A 609 2.69 21.95 9.45
CA GLY A 609 2.11 21.75 8.12
C GLY A 609 1.28 20.48 7.94
N THR A 610 1.19 19.60 8.94
CA THR A 610 0.37 18.39 8.86
C THR A 610 -1.12 18.71 8.93
N ALA A 611 -1.90 18.12 8.01
CA ALA A 611 -3.34 18.28 7.95
C ALA A 611 -4.06 17.73 9.19
N ALA A 612 -5.14 18.41 9.59
CA ALA A 612 -6.09 17.86 10.55
C ALA A 612 -6.84 16.66 9.96
N VAL A 613 -7.22 15.73 10.84
CA VAL A 613 -7.99 14.54 10.47
C VAL A 613 -9.37 14.94 9.93
N PRO A 614 -9.85 14.37 8.81
CA PRO A 614 -11.23 14.56 8.35
C PRO A 614 -12.25 14.12 9.40
N PHE A 615 -13.36 14.85 9.52
CA PHE A 615 -14.40 14.49 10.49
C PHE A 615 -15.80 14.83 10.02
N LYS A 616 -16.77 14.13 10.60
CA LYS A 616 -18.20 14.40 10.48
C LYS A 616 -18.86 14.18 11.84
N ILE A 617 -19.30 15.26 12.47
CA ILE A 617 -19.76 15.27 13.87
C ILE A 617 -21.19 15.81 13.93
N LYS A 618 -22.07 15.12 14.65
CA LYS A 618 -23.46 15.53 14.90
C LYS A 618 -23.52 16.63 15.99
N PHE A 619 -24.40 17.63 15.84
CA PHE A 619 -24.52 18.75 16.80
C PHE A 619 -25.90 19.42 16.90
#